data_AF-A0A0S4KUK8-F1
#
_entry.id   AF-A0A0S4KUK8-F1
#
_cell.length_a   1.000
_cell.length_b   1.000
_cell.length_c   1.000
_cell.angle_alpha   90.00
_cell.angle_beta   90.00
_cell.angle_gamma   90.00
#
_symmetry.space_group_name_H-M   'P 1'
#
loop_
_entity.id
_entity.type
_entity.pdbx_description
1 polymer ?
#
loop_
_entity_poly.entity_id
_entity_poly.type
_entity_poly.pdbx_seq_one_letter_code
_entity_poly.pdbx_strand_id
1 'polypeptide(L)' 'MVPYPFSKGLFLYGEPLWVSREADDAALEAARLELEATLNRLTDQAEQEVSRPTTGVGRRSGPGDSEHSSTGV' A
#
# COMPACT_ATOMS: atom_id res chain seq x y z
N MET A 1 -5.95 -16.82 2.31
CA MET A 1 -6.85 -16.01 1.46
C MET A 1 -7.38 -14.87 2.31
N VAL A 2 -7.16 -13.60 1.92
CA VAL A 2 -7.71 -12.44 2.64
C VAL A 2 -9.03 -12.05 1.97
N PRO A 3 -10.17 -12.06 2.68
CA PRO A 3 -11.47 -11.74 2.09
C PRO A 3 -11.59 -10.25 1.76
N TYR A 4 -12.36 -9.93 0.72
CA TYR A 4 -12.76 -8.57 0.41
C TYR A 4 -13.53 -7.95 1.60
N PRO A 5 -13.32 -6.66 1.95
CA PRO A 5 -12.56 -5.63 1.23
C PRO A 5 -11.06 -5.52 1.60
N PHE A 6 -10.54 -6.35 2.50
CA PHE A 6 -9.16 -6.27 3.01
C PHE A 6 -8.11 -6.90 2.06
N SER A 7 -8.49 -7.20 0.82
CA SER A 7 -7.61 -7.87 -0.15
C SER A 7 -6.52 -6.95 -0.72
N LYS A 8 -6.47 -5.67 -0.31
CA LYS A 8 -5.44 -4.70 -0.71
C LYS A 8 -4.58 -4.37 0.51
N GLY A 9 -3.27 -4.56 0.37
CA GLY A 9 -2.27 -4.13 1.36
C GLY A 9 -1.23 -3.24 0.70
N LEU A 10 -0.70 -2.28 1.46
CA LEU A 10 0.42 -1.44 1.09
C LEU A 10 1.56 -1.70 2.08
N PHE A 11 2.75 -1.97 1.57
CA PHE A 11 3.97 -2.09 2.37
C PHE A 11 4.96 -1.05 1.88
N LEU A 12 5.44 -0.22 2.80
CA LEU A 12 6.54 0.71 2.55
C LEU A 12 7.73 0.31 3.41
N TYR A 13 8.91 0.31 2.81
CA TYR A 13 10.17 0.03 3.49
C TYR A 13 11.11 1.21 3.28
N GLY A 14 11.82 1.60 4.35
CA GLY A 14 12.82 2.65 4.29
C GLY A 14 14.18 2.13 3.87
N GLU A 15 15.12 3.06 3.69
CA GLU A 15 16.53 2.72 3.50
C GLU A 15 17.07 1.97 4.73
N PRO A 16 17.98 1.00 4.54
CA PRO A 16 18.63 0.32 5.65
C PRO A 16 19.43 1.30 6.53
N LEU A 17 19.21 1.23 7.85
CA LEU A 17 19.99 1.96 8.84
C LEU A 17 21.06 1.06 9.44
N TRP A 18 22.32 1.43 9.26
CA TRP A 18 23.47 0.69 9.79
C TRP A 18 23.94 1.27 11.11
N VAL A 19 24.08 0.42 12.12
CA VAL A 19 24.57 0.81 13.46
C VAL A 19 25.87 0.05 13.73
N SER A 20 26.93 0.78 14.07
CA SER A 20 28.22 0.19 14.47
C SER A 20 28.06 -0.60 15.77
N ARG A 21 28.79 -1.71 15.88
CA ARG A 21 28.82 -2.52 17.11
C ARG A 21 29.47 -1.78 18.28
N GLU A 22 30.33 -0.81 17.97
CA GLU A 22 31.10 0.01 18.90
C GLU A 22 30.45 1.38 19.16
N ALA A 23 29.21 1.58 18.71
CA ALA A 23 28.48 2.82 18.93
C ALA A 23 28.35 3.13 20.43
N ASP A 24 28.66 4.36 20.80
CA ASP A 24 28.41 4.88 22.15
C ASP A 24 26.94 5.29 22.31
N ASP A 25 26.55 5.65 23.53
CA ASP A 25 25.16 5.99 23.86
C ASP A 25 24.61 7.14 23.00
N ALA A 26 25.46 8.12 22.66
CA ALA A 26 25.06 9.26 21.84
C ALA A 26 24.82 8.84 20.37
N ALA A 27 25.68 7.99 19.82
CA ALA A 27 25.53 7.45 18.48
C ALA A 27 24.30 6.52 18.37
N LEU A 28 24.04 5.71 19.40
CA LEU A 28 22.84 4.87 19.46
C LEU A 28 21.56 5.72 19.52
N GLU A 29 21.56 6.79 20.32
CA GLU A 29 20.41 7.69 20.41
C GLU A 29 20.16 8.43 19.08
N ALA A 30 21.23 8.87 18.40
CA ALA A 30 21.10 9.46 17.07
C ALA A 30 20.48 8.49 16.06
N ALA A 31 20.93 7.23 16.03
CA ALA A 31 20.36 6.19 15.18
C ALA A 31 18.89 5.89 15.54
N ARG A 32 18.54 5.89 16.83
CA ARG A 32 17.16 5.71 17.31
C ARG A 32 16.25 6.82 16.78
N LEU A 33 16.69 8.08 16.86
CA LEU A 33 15.95 9.24 16.36
C LEU A 33 15.77 9.19 14.83
N GLU A 34 16.80 8.79 14.09
CA GLU A 34 16.72 8.64 12.63
C GLU A 34 15.72 7.54 12.22
N LEU A 35 15.76 6.40 12.91
CA LEU A 35 14.83 5.30 12.70
C LEU A 35 13.39 5.75 12.97
N GLU A 36 13.16 6.40 14.11
CA GLU A 36 11.84 6.91 14.49
C GLU A 36 11.30 7.90 13.45
N ALA A 37 12.10 8.89 13.05
CA ALA A 37 11.71 9.87 12.04
C ALA A 37 11.37 9.20 10.70
N THR A 38 12.12 8.17 10.31
CA THR A 38 11.86 7.42 9.07
C THR A 38 10.58 6.60 9.15
N LEU A 39 10.36 5.87 10.24
CA LEU A 39 9.15 5.06 10.40
C LEU A 39 7.89 5.91 10.51
N ASN A 40 7.95 7.06 11.20
CA ASN A 40 6.84 8.00 11.27
C ASN A 40 6.50 8.55 9.87
N ARG A 41 7.51 9.01 9.12
CA ARG A 41 7.31 9.49 7.74
C ARG A 41 6.70 8.42 6.83
N LEU A 42 7.17 7.17 6.90
CA LEU A 42 6.62 6.07 6.10
C LEU A 42 5.19 5.73 6.52
N THR A 43 4.88 5.80 7.80
CA THR A 43 3.51 5.62 8.31
C THR A 43 2.57 6.69 7.77
N ASP A 44 2.98 7.97 7.84
CA ASP A 44 2.20 9.08 7.31
C ASP A 44 1.97 8.96 5.79
N GLN A 45 3.00 8.51 5.06
CA GLN A 45 2.87 8.25 3.63
C GLN A 45 1.91 7.08 3.36
N ALA A 46 2.03 5.99 4.11
CA ALA A 46 1.15 4.85 3.95
C ALA A 46 -0.31 5.25 4.17
N GLU A 47 -0.59 5.96 5.28
CA GLU A 47 -1.92 6.48 5.61
C GLU A 47 -2.51 7.31 4.47
N GLN A 48 -1.71 8.24 3.92
CA GLN A 48 -2.15 9.05 2.77
C GLN A 48 -2.49 8.21 1.54
N GLU A 49 -1.71 7.16 1.26
CA GLU A 49 -1.94 6.30 0.10
C GLU A 49 -3.16 5.38 0.27
N VAL A 50 -3.38 4.79 1.45
CA VAL A 50 -4.57 3.96 1.69
C VAL A 50 -5.86 4.77 1.86
N SER A 51 -5.77 6.00 2.38
CA SER A 51 -6.94 6.88 2.54
C SER A 51 -7.36 7.60 1.26
N ARG A 52 -6.56 7.53 0.18
CA ARG A 52 -7.00 8.04 -1.13
C ARG A 52 -8.21 7.22 -1.61
N PRO A 53 -9.36 7.87 -1.90
CA PRO A 53 -10.47 7.17 -2.49
C PRO A 53 -9.98 6.55 -3.79
N THR A 54 -10.09 5.22 -3.91
CA THR A 54 -9.84 4.54 -5.17
C THR A 54 -10.83 5.13 -6.16
N THR A 55 -10.38 6.10 -6.96
CA THR A 55 -11.18 6.63 -8.05
C THR A 55 -11.37 5.45 -8.97
N GLY A 56 -12.57 4.86 -8.92
CA GLY A 56 -12.94 3.81 -9.84
C GLY A 56 -12.78 4.38 -11.23
N VAL A 57 -11.72 4.01 -11.94
CA VAL A 57 -11.73 4.04 -13.40
C VAL A 57 -12.90 3.16 -13.78
N GLY A 58 -13.99 3.85 -14.09
CA GLY A 58 -15.28 3.26 -14.35
C GLY A 58 -15.22 2.41 -15.62
N ARG A 59 -15.94 1.29 -15.53
CA ARG A 59 -16.75 0.73 -16.62
C ARG A 59 -16.04 0.60 -17.96
N ARG A 60 -15.51 -0.60 -18.23
CA ARG A 60 -15.55 -1.12 -19.60
C ARG A 60 -17.04 -1.37 -19.94
N SER A 61 -17.68 -0.40 -20.57
CA SER A 61 -18.92 -0.64 -21.33
C SER A 61 -18.63 -1.74 -22.34
N GLY A 62 -19.38 -2.84 -22.28
CA GLY A 62 -19.20 -3.98 -23.18
C GLY A 62 -19.73 -3.70 -24.59
N PRO A 63 -19.27 -4.49 -25.57
CA PRO A 63 -20.07 -4.81 -26.74
C PRO A 63 -20.31 -6.33 -26.78
N GLY A 64 -21.57 -6.75 -26.68
CA GLY A 64 -21.90 -8.15 -26.99
C GLY A 64 -23.06 -8.81 -26.24
N ASP A 65 -24.13 -8.10 -25.90
CA ASP A 65 -25.44 -8.76 -25.74
C ASP A 65 -25.99 -9.04 -27.14
N SER A 66 -25.35 -9.95 -27.89
CA SER A 66 -25.90 -10.51 -29.13
C SER A 66 -26.83 -11.65 -28.77
N GLU A 67 -28.11 -11.31 -28.73
CA GLU A 67 -29.28 -12.12 -29.11
C GLU A 67 -29.04 -13.65 -29.10
N HIS A 68 -29.44 -14.29 -28.02
CA HIS A 68 -29.93 -15.67 -28.09
C HIS A 68 -31.46 -15.61 -27.98
N SER A 69 -32.13 -15.59 -29.14
CA SER A 69 -33.49 -16.11 -29.25
C SER A 69 -33.48 -17.17 -30.34
N SER A 70 -33.42 -18.42 -29.89
CA SER A 70 -33.64 -19.60 -30.72
C SER A 70 -35.11 -20.00 -30.60
N THR A 71 -35.73 -20.22 -31.76
CA THR A 71 -36.84 -21.15 -32.04
C THR A 71 -38.25 -20.82 -31.55
N GLY A 72 -39.20 -20.78 -32.49
CA GLY A 72 -40.62 -20.96 -32.20
C GLY A 72 -41.58 -20.75 -33.38
N VAL A 73 -41.89 -21.85 -34.08
CA VAL A 73 -42.99 -22.11 -35.04
C VAL A 73 -42.77 -21.71 -36.50
#